data_AF-A0A391NXU1-F1
#
_entry.id   AF-A0A391NXU1-F1
#
_cell.length_a   1.000
_cell.length_b   1.000
_cell.length_c   1.000
_cell.angle_alpha   90.00
_cell.angle_beta   90.00
_cell.angle_gamma   90.00
#
_symmetry.space_group_name_H-M   'P 1'
#
loop_
_entity.id
_entity.type
_entity.pdbx_description
1 polymer ?
#
loop_
_entity_poly.entity_id
_entity_poly.type
_entity_poly.pdbx_seq_one_letter_code
_entity_poly.pdbx_strand_id
1 'polypeptide(L)'
;MLPSCGRMIYVYPEKDLRAYPGVERGSTEWEETYKIRVNVKKSINHFKDSFCVANRKTQNEKTLHADLLLAGIAQLVTLIVADKIHLHQYIRSLKPLIA
;
A
#
# COMPACT_ATOMS: atom_id res chain seq x y z
N MET A 1 34.86 2.11 20.05
CA MET A 1 35.14 2.74 18.75
C MET A 1 33.84 3.31 18.21
N LEU A 2 33.66 4.62 18.30
CA LEU A 2 32.55 5.40 17.71
C LEU A 2 33.16 6.28 16.61
N PRO A 3 32.59 6.37 15.40
CA PRO A 3 33.19 7.13 14.33
C PRO A 3 33.02 8.64 14.51
N SER A 4 33.98 9.33 13.92
CA SER A 4 34.30 10.76 13.93
C SER A 4 33.26 11.66 13.26
N CYS A 5 33.22 12.91 13.75
CA CYS A 5 32.57 14.12 13.22
C CYS A 5 31.03 14.17 13.17
N GLY A 6 30.47 14.89 14.15
CA GLY A 6 29.08 15.28 14.24
C GLY A 6 28.69 16.27 13.13
N ARG A 7 27.76 15.84 12.28
CA ARG A 7 26.94 16.75 11.49
C ARG A 7 25.75 17.16 12.36
N MET A 8 25.74 18.40 12.83
CA MET A 8 24.62 18.97 13.55
C MET A 8 23.54 19.39 12.55
N ILE A 9 22.44 18.64 12.48
CA ILE A 9 21.27 18.99 11.67
C ILE A 9 20.45 19.99 12.49
N TYR A 10 20.43 21.26 12.07
CA TYR A 10 19.53 22.26 12.66
C TYR A 10 18.10 21.93 12.24
N VAL A 11 17.32 21.42 13.19
CA VAL A 11 15.88 21.26 13.07
C VAL A 11 15.26 22.51 13.67
N TYR A 12 14.78 23.41 12.81
CA TYR A 12 14.06 24.59 13.28
C TYR A 12 12.79 24.14 14.04
N PRO A 13 12.41 24.79 15.15
CA PRO A 13 11.18 24.46 15.89
C PRO A 13 9.91 24.57 15.03
N GLU A 14 9.98 25.35 13.95
CA GLU A 14 8.96 25.47 12.89
C GLU A 14 8.80 24.17 12.05
N LYS A 15 9.68 23.18 12.22
CA LYS A 15 9.90 22.11 11.24
C LYS A 15 9.99 20.72 11.86
N ASP A 16 8.89 19.95 11.81
CA ASP A 16 8.91 18.49 12.04
C ASP A 16 9.25 17.74 10.73
N LEU A 17 10.36 16.99 10.69
CA LEU A 17 10.85 16.26 9.50
C LEU A 17 10.09 14.94 9.18
N ARG A 18 9.10 14.57 9.99
CA ARG A 18 8.00 13.66 9.61
C ARG A 18 6.77 14.43 9.07
N ALA A 19 6.77 15.75 9.26
CA ALA A 19 5.81 16.73 8.79
C ALA A 19 6.25 17.55 7.56
N TYR A 20 7.33 17.15 6.86
CA TYR A 20 7.64 17.64 5.51
C TYR A 20 7.29 16.60 4.45
N PRO A 21 6.03 16.54 3.97
CA PRO A 21 5.81 16.16 2.58
C PRO A 21 6.59 17.15 1.70
N GLY A 22 6.94 16.77 0.46
CA GLY A 22 7.46 17.74 -0.52
C GLY A 22 6.48 18.87 -0.87
N VAL A 23 5.34 18.91 -0.18
CA VAL A 23 4.16 19.73 -0.39
C VAL A 23 3.60 20.11 0.99
N GLU A 24 3.30 21.39 1.19
CA GLU A 24 2.80 21.92 2.47
C GLU A 24 1.44 21.35 2.85
N ARG A 25 1.26 20.96 4.10
CA ARG A 25 0.00 20.34 4.56
C ARG A 25 -1.15 21.35 4.54
N GLY A 26 -2.29 20.97 3.95
CA GLY A 26 -3.45 21.85 3.76
C GLY A 26 -3.40 22.71 2.50
N SER A 27 -2.31 22.67 1.73
CA SER A 27 -2.29 23.17 0.35
C SER A 27 -3.19 22.32 -0.55
N THR A 28 -3.61 22.89 -1.68
CA THR A 28 -4.39 22.17 -2.70
C THR A 28 -3.65 20.94 -3.23
N GLU A 29 -2.36 21.07 -3.51
CA GLU A 29 -1.52 19.95 -3.96
C GLU A 29 -1.45 18.83 -2.91
N TRP A 30 -1.42 19.19 -1.62
CA TRP A 30 -1.42 18.20 -0.54
C TRP A 30 -2.75 17.45 -0.47
N GLU A 31 -3.88 18.15 -0.52
CA GLU A 31 -5.21 17.52 -0.48
C GLU A 31 -5.42 16.56 -1.66
N GLU A 32 -5.04 16.97 -2.86
CA GLU A 32 -5.13 16.16 -4.07
C GLU A 32 -4.24 14.91 -3.98
N THR A 33 -2.96 15.10 -3.63
CA THR A 33 -1.97 14.01 -3.56
C THR A 33 -2.26 13.04 -2.42
N TYR A 34 -2.63 13.56 -1.24
CA TYR A 34 -2.81 12.74 -0.05
C TYR A 34 -4.05 11.86 -0.16
N LYS A 35 -5.12 12.33 -0.81
CA LYS A 35 -6.31 11.53 -1.12
C LYS A 35 -5.96 10.29 -1.95
N ILE A 36 -5.14 10.47 -3.00
CA ILE A 36 -4.66 9.37 -3.84
C ILE A 36 -3.78 8.42 -3.01
N ARG A 37 -2.83 8.97 -2.23
CA ARG A 37 -1.93 8.18 -1.38
C ARG A 37 -2.68 7.29 -0.40
N VAL A 38 -3.74 7.79 0.24
CA VAL A 38 -4.57 7.02 1.16
C VAL A 38 -5.24 5.85 0.43
N ASN A 39 -5.79 6.10 -0.76
CA ASN A 39 -6.40 5.04 -1.57
C ASN A 39 -5.38 4.00 -2.01
N VAL A 40 -4.20 4.41 -2.50
CA VAL A 40 -3.11 3.51 -2.88
C VAL A 40 -2.67 2.64 -1.70
N LYS A 41 -2.45 3.25 -0.52
CA LYS A 41 -2.07 2.50 0.68
C LYS A 41 -3.13 1.50 1.12
N LYS A 42 -4.41 1.89 1.10
CA LYS A 42 -5.53 0.98 1.39
C LYS A 42 -5.55 -0.18 0.40
N SER A 43 -5.42 0.09 -0.89
CA SER A 43 -5.37 -0.95 -1.93
C SER A 43 -4.20 -1.91 -1.75
N ILE A 44 -2.99 -1.41 -1.45
CA ILE A 44 -1.82 -2.25 -1.14
C ILE A 44 -2.08 -3.12 0.08
N ASN A 45 -2.69 -2.56 1.13
CA ASN A 45 -3.00 -3.32 2.34
C ASN A 45 -3.98 -4.46 2.05
N HIS A 46 -5.07 -4.18 1.32
CA HIS A 46 -6.03 -5.19 0.89
C HIS A 46 -5.39 -6.24 -0.02
N PHE A 47 -4.53 -5.83 -0.97
CA PHE A 47 -3.82 -6.76 -1.83
C PHE A 47 -2.98 -7.75 -1.01
N LYS A 48 -2.23 -7.20 -0.05
CA LYS A 48 -1.35 -8.00 0.81
C LYS A 48 -2.09 -9.00 1.70
N ASP A 49 -3.22 -8.57 2.27
CA ASP A 49 -3.99 -9.36 3.23
C ASP A 49 -4.95 -10.36 2.54
N SER A 50 -5.71 -9.90 1.54
CA SER A 50 -6.67 -10.74 0.83
C SER A 50 -6.02 -11.82 -0.04
N PHE A 51 -4.86 -11.54 -0.64
CA PHE A 51 -4.18 -12.43 -1.59
C PHE A 51 -2.86 -13.01 -1.04
N CYS A 52 -2.76 -13.11 0.29
CA CYS A 52 -1.70 -13.85 1.00
C CYS A 52 -0.25 -13.41 0.73
N VAL A 53 -0.03 -12.18 0.26
CA VAL A 53 1.34 -11.66 -0.01
C VAL A 53 2.05 -11.24 1.29
N ALA A 54 1.30 -10.82 2.32
CA ALA A 54 1.86 -10.41 3.62
C ALA A 54 2.48 -11.58 4.40
N ASN A 55 1.77 -12.70 4.53
CA ASN A 55 2.12 -13.83 5.40
C ASN A 55 2.64 -15.04 4.61
N ARG A 56 3.50 -14.80 3.62
CA ARG A 56 4.09 -15.85 2.80
C ARG A 56 5.03 -16.74 3.63
N LYS A 57 4.99 -18.05 3.38
CA LYS A 57 5.85 -19.05 4.05
C LYS A 57 7.18 -19.27 3.33
N THR A 58 7.23 -18.95 2.03
CA THR A 58 8.38 -19.17 1.16
C THR A 58 9.17 -17.87 0.95
N GLN A 59 10.49 -17.99 0.81
CA GLN A 59 11.40 -16.87 0.56
C GLN A 59 12.25 -17.05 -0.71
N ASN A 60 11.98 -18.10 -1.49
CA ASN A 60 12.61 -18.30 -2.79
C ASN A 60 12.13 -17.21 -3.77
N GLU A 61 13.07 -16.51 -4.41
CA GLU A 61 12.81 -15.43 -5.36
C GLU A 61 11.87 -15.84 -6.51
N LYS A 62 12.09 -17.02 -7.12
CA LYS A 62 11.23 -17.52 -8.22
C LYS A 62 9.81 -17.75 -7.75
N THR A 63 9.65 -18.38 -6.60
CA THR A 63 8.33 -18.65 -6.01
C THR A 63 7.64 -17.34 -5.63
N LEU A 64 8.38 -16.39 -5.04
CA LEU A 64 7.85 -15.09 -4.65
C LEU A 64 7.37 -14.27 -5.86
N HIS A 65 8.11 -14.33 -6.97
CA HIS A 65 7.70 -13.69 -8.22
C HIS A 65 6.41 -14.32 -8.77
N ALA A 66 6.34 -15.65 -8.81
CA ALA A 66 5.14 -16.36 -9.25
C ALA A 66 3.93 -16.08 -8.35
N ASP A 67 4.09 -16.12 -7.03
CA ASP A 67 3.04 -15.82 -6.05
C ASP A 67 2.50 -14.39 -6.23
N LEU A 68 3.38 -13.42 -6.48
CA LEU A 68 2.97 -12.04 -6.73
C LEU A 68 2.13 -11.90 -8.00
N LEU A 69 2.53 -12.56 -9.09
CA LEU A 69 1.76 -12.57 -10.33
C LEU A 69 0.40 -13.25 -10.15
N LEU A 70 0.37 -14.40 -9.47
CA LEU A 70 -0.86 -15.12 -9.17
C LEU A 70 -1.81 -14.29 -8.30
N ALA A 71 -1.29 -13.61 -7.28
CA ALA A 71 -2.07 -12.68 -6.46
C ALA A 71 -2.68 -11.55 -7.31
N GLY A 72 -1.91 -10.99 -8.26
CA GLY A 72 -2.40 -9.98 -9.20
C GLY A 72 -3.53 -10.50 -10.10
N ILE A 73 -3.36 -11.70 -10.68
CA ILE A 73 -4.39 -12.34 -11.51
C ILE A 73 -5.65 -12.61 -10.68
N ALA A 74 -5.51 -13.16 -9.47
CA ALA A 74 -6.64 -13.42 -8.57
C ALA A 74 -7.40 -12.14 -8.18
N GLN A 75 -6.69 -11.02 -8.00
CA GLN A 75 -7.31 -9.72 -7.78
C GLN A 75 -8.14 -9.25 -8.99
N LEU A 76 -7.62 -9.40 -10.20
CA LEU A 76 -8.37 -9.05 -11.42
C LEU A 76 -9.61 -9.92 -11.60
N VAL A 77 -9.49 -11.23 -11.35
CA VAL A 77 -10.64 -12.14 -11.35
C VAL A 77 -11.68 -11.72 -10.31
N THR A 78 -11.25 -11.33 -9.11
CA THR A 78 -12.14 -10.81 -8.05
C THR A 78 -12.91 -9.58 -8.54
N LEU A 79 -12.24 -8.65 -9.21
CA LEU A 79 -12.85 -7.44 -9.76
C LEU A 79 -13.87 -7.77 -10.85
N ILE A 80 -13.53 -8.66 -11.79
CA ILE A 80 -14.44 -9.11 -12.85
C ILE A 80 -15.68 -9.76 -12.23
N VAL A 81 -15.51 -10.67 -11.28
CA VAL A 81 -16.65 -11.35 -10.64
C VAL A 81 -17.55 -10.35 -9.91
N ALA A 82 -16.97 -9.46 -9.09
CA ALA A 82 -17.72 -8.45 -8.36
C ALA A 82 -18.53 -7.51 -9.27
N ASP A 83 -17.95 -7.14 -10.42
CA ASP A 83 -18.63 -6.33 -11.42
C ASP A 83 -19.78 -7.09 -12.10
N LYS A 84 -19.55 -8.35 -12.49
CA LYS A 84 -20.56 -9.19 -13.16
C LYS A 84 -21.77 -9.52 -12.29
N ILE A 85 -21.60 -9.62 -10.97
CA ILE A 85 -22.70 -9.85 -10.03
C ILE A 85 -23.28 -8.54 -9.48
N HIS A 86 -22.82 -7.38 -9.96
CA HIS A 86 -23.21 -6.04 -9.49
C HIS A 86 -23.03 -5.81 -7.97
N LEU A 87 -22.08 -6.52 -7.34
CA LEU A 87 -21.75 -6.37 -5.92
C LEU A 87 -20.39 -5.70 -5.78
N HIS A 88 -20.34 -4.42 -6.15
CA HIS A 88 -19.11 -3.62 -6.14
C HIS A 88 -18.48 -3.50 -4.73
N GLN A 89 -19.25 -3.74 -3.67
CA GLN A 89 -18.70 -3.82 -2.31
C GLN A 89 -17.63 -4.92 -2.14
N TYR A 90 -17.64 -5.96 -3.00
CA TYR A 90 -16.74 -7.11 -2.91
C TYR A 90 -15.54 -7.07 -3.88
N ILE A 91 -15.28 -5.93 -4.53
CA ILE A 91 -14.12 -5.75 -5.44
C ILE A 91 -12.77 -6.05 -4.75
N ARG A 92 -12.71 -6.03 -3.42
CA ARG A 92 -11.48 -6.22 -2.63
C ARG A 92 -11.29 -7.63 -2.07
N SER A 93 -12.31 -8.47 -2.09
CA SER A 93 -12.25 -9.85 -1.58
C SER A 93 -13.48 -10.64 -1.99
N LEU A 94 -13.27 -11.85 -2.51
CA LEU A 94 -14.35 -12.83 -2.75
C LEU A 94 -14.68 -13.66 -1.50
N LYS A 95 -13.93 -13.55 -0.38
CA LYS A 95 -14.19 -14.32 0.84
C LYS A 95 -15.66 -14.26 1.31
N PRO A 96 -16.37 -13.11 1.26
CA PRO A 96 -17.78 -13.04 1.64
C PRO A 96 -18.74 -13.78 0.70
N LEU A 97 -18.31 -14.15 -0.52
CA LEU A 97 -19.15 -14.79 -1.54
C LEU A 97 -19.06 -16.32 -1.53
N ILE A 98 -18.09 -16.88 -0.80
CA ILE A 98 -17.82 -18.32 -0.71
C ILE A 98 -18.13 -18.90 0.67
N ALA A 99 -18.93 -18.19 1.48
CA ALA A 99 -19.35 -18.61 2.82
C ALA A 99 -20.25 -19.86 2.77
#